data_AF-A0A935WAV7-F1
#
_entry.id   AF-A0A935WAV7-F1
#
_cell.length_a   1.000
_cell.length_b   1.000
_cell.length_c   1.000
_cell.angle_alpha   90.00
_cell.angle_beta   90.00
_cell.angle_gamma   90.00
#
_symmetry.space_group_name_H-M   'P 1'
#
loop_
_entity.id
_entity.type
_entity.pdbx_description
1 polymer ?
#
loop_
_entity_poly.entity_id
_entity_poly.type
_entity_poly.pdbx_seq_one_letter_code
_entity_poly.pdbx_strand_id
1 'polypeptide(L)' 'MKDLSKYELKYCPRCISTFECKPGNITQCQCFEFYLTKQELIFIKDNYKDCLCGNCLNEIKSRNQKLNSKLT' A
#
# COMPACT_ATOMS: atom_id res chain seq x y z
N MET A 1 -0.62 27.33 -4.63
CA MET A 1 0.69 26.68 -4.40
C MET A 1 0.48 25.58 -3.38
N LYS A 2 0.76 24.32 -3.73
CA LYS A 2 0.52 23.18 -2.83
C LYS A 2 1.75 23.01 -1.97
N ASP A 3 1.62 23.35 -0.69
CA ASP A 3 2.63 23.13 0.34
C ASP A 3 2.89 21.62 0.42
N LEU A 4 4.00 21.17 -0.18
CA LEU A 4 4.52 19.82 -0.02
C LEU A 4 5.22 19.79 1.33
N SER A 5 4.40 19.77 2.37
CA SER A 5 4.90 19.70 3.72
C SER A 5 5.69 18.39 3.85
N LYS A 6 6.92 18.49 4.35
CA LYS A 6 7.89 17.40 4.60
C LYS A 6 7.32 16.24 5.46
N TYR A 7 6.08 16.38 5.93
CA TYR A 7 5.33 15.50 6.83
C TYR A 7 4.51 14.43 6.13
N GLU A 8 4.45 14.43 4.79
CA GLU A 8 3.71 13.40 4.01
C GLU A 8 4.62 12.32 3.41
N LEU A 9 5.91 12.29 3.78
CA LEU A 9 6.83 11.21 3.42
C LEU A 9 6.95 10.20 4.57
N LYS A 10 6.76 8.91 4.26
CA LYS A 10 6.92 7.78 5.19
C LYS A 10 7.90 6.75 4.64
N TYR A 11 8.46 5.92 5.53
CA TYR A 11 9.20 4.73 5.15
C TYR A 11 8.24 3.53 5.04
N CYS A 12 8.29 2.82 3.92
CA CYS A 12 7.55 1.58 3.76
C CYS A 12 8.18 0.49 4.65
N PRO A 13 7.46 -0.09 5.62
CA PRO A 13 8.03 -1.09 6.53
C PRO A 13 8.42 -2.40 5.84
N ARG A 14 7.99 -2.62 4.59
CA ARG A 14 8.32 -3.81 3.80
C ARG A 14 9.62 -3.66 3.01
N CYS A 15 9.76 -2.58 2.24
CA CYS A 15 10.89 -2.39 1.31
C CYS A 15 11.85 -1.30 1.75
N ILE A 16 11.57 -0.60 2.85
CA ILE A 16 12.37 0.49 3.43
C ILE A 16 12.49 1.73 2.52
N SER A 17 11.83 1.75 1.36
CA SER A 17 11.77 2.92 0.49
C SER A 17 10.88 4.01 1.07
N THR A 18 11.24 5.27 0.86
CA THR A 18 10.38 6.41 1.15
C THR A 18 9.26 6.52 0.13
N PHE A 19 8.06 6.90 0.57
CA PHE A 19 6.92 7.13 -0.30
C PHE A 19 6.00 8.22 0.27
N GLU A 20 5.18 8.79 -0.60
CA GLU A 20 4.18 9.79 -0.22
C GLU A 20 2.94 9.11 0.36
N CYS A 21 2.55 9.50 1.57
CA CYS A 21 1.39 9.02 2.30
C CYS A 21 0.59 10.21 2.83
N LYS A 22 -0.62 10.39 2.29
CA LYS A 22 -1.53 11.50 2.63
C LYS A 22 -2.83 10.97 3.26
N PRO A 23 -2.80 10.44 4.50
CA PRO A 23 -4.02 9.89 5.11
C PRO A 23 -5.12 10.96 5.29
N GLY A 24 -4.75 12.23 5.47
CA GLY A 24 -5.68 13.36 5.52
C GLY A 24 -6.24 13.80 4.15
N ASN A 25 -5.66 13.31 3.05
CA ASN A 25 -6.15 13.52 1.70
C ASN A 25 -6.03 12.21 0.91
N ILE A 26 -6.85 11.24 1.30
CA ILE A 26 -6.68 9.84 0.88
C ILE A 26 -6.65 9.69 -0.64
N THR A 27 -7.41 10.50 -1.39
CA THR A 27 -7.44 10.48 -2.87
C THR A 27 -6.10 10.81 -3.53
N GLN A 28 -5.15 11.34 -2.77
CA GLN A 28 -3.78 11.66 -3.20
C GLN A 28 -2.73 10.73 -2.56
N CYS A 29 -3.16 9.71 -1.82
CA CYS A 29 -2.26 8.71 -1.28
C CYS A 29 -2.03 7.61 -2.33
N GLN A 30 -0.80 7.07 -2.42
CA GLN A 30 -0.51 5.96 -3.33
C GLN A 30 -1.42 4.74 -3.10
N CYS A 31 -1.90 4.51 -1.87
CA CYS A 31 -2.76 3.37 -1.58
C CYS A 31 -4.19 3.50 -2.15
N PHE A 32 -4.63 4.69 -2.56
CA PHE A 32 -6.01 4.94 -3.01
C PHE A 32 -6.35 4.24 -4.31
N GLU A 33 -5.36 4.04 -5.19
CA GLU A 33 -5.54 3.37 -6.47
C GLU A 33 -5.70 1.84 -6.31
N PHE A 34 -5.51 1.29 -5.10
CA PHE A 34 -5.49 -0.14 -4.85
C PHE A 34 -6.82 -0.64 -4.26
N TYR A 35 -7.59 -1.33 -5.09
CA TYR A 35 -8.64 -2.23 -4.61
C TYR A 35 -8.02 -3.54 -4.12
N LEU A 36 -8.01 -3.72 -2.80
CA LEU A 36 -7.52 -4.91 -2.11
C LEU A 36 -8.69 -5.75 -1.59
N THR A 37 -8.57 -7.06 -1.68
CA THR A 37 -9.52 -8.02 -1.11
C THR A 37 -9.48 -8.01 0.42
N LYS A 38 -10.51 -8.57 1.06
CA LYS A 38 -10.54 -8.71 2.52
C LYS A 38 -9.34 -9.50 3.06
N GLN A 39 -8.94 -10.56 2.37
CA GLN A 39 -7.79 -11.39 2.75
C GLN A 39 -6.48 -10.61 2.65
N GLU A 40 -6.30 -9.80 1.61
CA GLU A 40 -5.14 -8.91 1.45
C GLU A 40 -5.07 -7.85 2.54
N LEU A 41 -6.19 -7.24 2.89
CA LEU A 41 -6.27 -6.26 3.96
C LEU A 41 -5.92 -6.88 5.33
N ILE A 42 -6.43 -8.08 5.62
CA ILE A 42 -6.08 -8.83 6.83
C ILE A 42 -4.57 -9.13 6.84
N PHE A 43 -4.04 -9.68 5.74
CA PHE A 43 -2.61 -9.96 5.62
C PHE A 43 -1.76 -8.70 5.87
N ILE A 44 -2.11 -7.56 5.27
CA ILE A 44 -1.37 -6.31 5.46
C ILE A 44 -1.44 -5.87 6.93
N LYS A 45 -2.64 -5.88 7.53
CA LYS A 45 -2.86 -5.48 8.92
C LYS A 45 -2.06 -6.34 9.92
N ASP A 46 -1.99 -7.64 9.67
CA ASP A 46 -1.33 -8.58 10.58
C ASP A 46 0.20 -8.55 10.47
N ASN A 47 0.74 -8.13 9.31
CA ASN A 47 2.18 -8.19 9.03
C ASN A 47 2.89 -6.82 9.08
N TYR A 48 2.17 -5.71 8.95
CA TYR A 48 2.77 -4.38 8.87
C TYR A 48 2.06 -3.37 9.79
N LYS A 49 2.86 -2.59 10.53
CA LYS A 49 2.36 -1.62 11.52
C LYS A 49 2.08 -0.22 10.94
N ASP A 50 2.43 0.01 9.66
CA ASP A 50 2.23 1.28 8.97
C ASP A 50 1.91 1.04 7.49
N CYS A 51 1.58 2.11 6.76
CA CYS A 51 1.23 2.09 5.35
C CYS A 51 2.37 1.50 4.49
N LEU A 52 1.98 0.73 3.46
CA LEU A 52 2.89 0.25 2.42
C LEU A 52 2.88 1.20 1.21
N CYS A 53 4.01 1.29 0.51
CA CYS A 53 4.08 2.01 -0.75
C CYS A 53 3.30 1.29 -1.86
N GLY A 54 2.97 2.02 -2.94
CA GLY A 54 2.22 1.46 -4.07
C GLY A 54 2.86 0.21 -4.69
N ASN A 55 4.20 0.17 -4.80
CA ASN A 55 4.91 -0.99 -5.34
C ASN A 55 4.67 -2.25 -4.50
N CYS A 56 4.74 -2.13 -3.17
CA CYS A 56 4.50 -3.25 -2.26
C CYS A 56 3.04 -3.73 -2.30
N LEU A 57 2.09 -2.80 -2.39
CA LEU A 57 0.67 -3.13 -2.54
C LEU A 57 0.41 -3.86 -3.87
N ASN A 58 1.04 -3.42 -4.96
CA ASN A 58 0.94 -4.06 -6.26
C ASN A 58 1.49 -5.49 -6.25
N GLU A 59 2.62 -5.72 -5.59
CA GLU A 59 3.21 -7.05 -5.46
C GLU A 59 2.32 -8.01 -4.65
N ILE A 60 1.73 -7.54 -3.54
CA ILE A 60 0.79 -8.31 -2.73
C ILE A 60 -0.41 -8.74 -3.59
N LYS A 61 -1.02 -7.78 -4.30
CA LYS A 61 -2.14 -8.03 -5.21
C LYS A 61 -1.78 -9.03 -6.32
N SER A 62 -0.63 -8.84 -6.96
CA SER A 62 -0.16 -9.70 -8.04
C SER A 62 0.10 -11.14 -7.58
N ARG A 63 0.61 -11.33 -6.36
CA ARG A 63 0.86 -12.67 -5.80
C ARG A 63 -0.42 -13.45 -5.58
N ASN A 64 -1.47 -12.80 -5.04
CA ASN A 64 -2.74 -13.48 -4.78
C ASN A 64 -3.51 -13.79 -6.06
N GLN A 65 -3.47 -12.92 -7.07
CA GLN A 65 -4.06 -13.23 -8.38
C GLN A 65 -3.46 -14.48 -9.00
N LYS A 66 -2.12 -14.62 -8.95
CA LYS A 66 -1.40 -15.80 -9.44
C LYS A 66 -1.68 -17.06 -8.62
N LEU A 67 -1.97 -16.93 -7.33
CA LEU A 67 -2.36 -18.04 -6.48
C LEU A 67 -3.78 -18.50 -6.84
N ASN A 68 -4.72 -17.57 -6.90
CA ASN A 68 -6.12 -17.86 -7.25
C ASN A 68 -6.25 -18.49 -8.65
N SER A 69 -5.45 -18.05 -9.63
CA SER A 69 -5.44 -18.63 -10.97
C SER A 69 -4.81 -20.03 -11.06
N LYS A 70 -4.15 -20.51 -10.00
CA LYS A 70 -3.57 -21.86 -9.92
C LYS A 70 -4.43 -22.83 -9.10
N LEU A 71 -5.45 -22.32 -8.40
CA LEU A 71 -6.42 -23.11 -7.64
C LEU A 71 -7.71 -23.39 -8.42
N THR A 72 -7.84 -22.85 -9.63
CA THR A 72 -8.87 -23.16 -10.65
C THR A 72 -8.26 -23.99 -11.76
#